data_AF-A0A3A8YXP1-F1
#
_entry.id   AF-A0A3A8YXP1-F1
#
_cell.length_a   1.000
_cell.length_b   1.000
_cell.length_c   1.000
_cell.angle_alpha   90.00
_cell.angle_beta   90.00
_cell.angle_gamma   90.00
#
_symmetry.space_group_name_H-M   'P 1'
#
loop_
_entity.id
_entity.type
_entity.pdbx_description
1 polymer ?
#
loop_
_entity_poly.entity_id
_entity_poly.type
_entity_poly.pdbx_seq_one_letter_code
_entity_poly.pdbx_strand_id
1 'polypeptide(L)'
;MKTKKFFACMVCVVAMGLTACAGGEDDSAGIQTLQPEQIYEEETNDRQEDIQETEQDKNEINASEVHGTEAQQSETQQPEAQQPETPRQNSTDEELEKKLAEYRAERETMTNVAMGNGVSGYGAPNAENYGFQTDTAAYTQNFDSRELNKAFEAAKKYVEEVLSISVETNAVVYSCIDPRITEIYEVEDKGVASGYKAENIFVCEYCDSGTWQYLILVREGKDSDWSVIHHGSSYIE
;
A
#
# COMPACT_ATOMS: atom_id res chain seq x y z
N MET A 1 17.62 -36.22 -40.03
CA MET A 1 16.36 -35.93 -40.77
C MET A 1 15.67 -34.74 -40.12
N LYS A 2 14.78 -34.02 -40.83
CA LYS A 2 13.97 -32.91 -40.27
C LYS A 2 12.52 -33.36 -40.10
N THR A 3 11.96 -33.20 -38.90
CA THR A 3 10.52 -33.29 -38.63
C THR A 3 10.08 -31.99 -37.94
N LYS A 4 8.83 -31.58 -38.17
CA LYS A 4 8.35 -30.21 -37.92
C LYS A 4 7.53 -30.09 -36.64
N LYS A 5 7.56 -28.91 -36.02
CA LYS A 5 6.60 -28.50 -34.99
C LYS A 5 5.18 -28.51 -35.57
N PHE A 6 4.19 -28.87 -34.75
CA PHE A 6 2.78 -28.55 -34.98
C PHE A 6 2.30 -27.67 -33.82
N PHE A 7 1.73 -26.51 -34.15
CA PHE A 7 0.89 -25.72 -33.24
C PHE A 7 -0.57 -26.12 -33.45
N ALA A 8 -1.35 -26.13 -32.37
CA ALA A 8 -2.80 -26.26 -32.43
C ALA A 8 -3.43 -25.32 -31.39
N CYS A 9 -3.79 -24.11 -31.81
CA CYS A 9 -4.59 -23.20 -30.99
C CYS A 9 -6.05 -23.68 -31.00
N MET A 10 -6.65 -23.88 -29.83
CA MET A 10 -8.07 -24.18 -29.70
C MET A 10 -8.77 -23.00 -29.02
N VAL A 11 -9.56 -22.25 -29.78
CA VAL A 11 -10.37 -21.13 -29.27
C VAL A 11 -11.81 -21.62 -29.08
N CYS A 12 -12.25 -21.72 -27.82
CA CYS A 12 -13.61 -22.10 -27.49
C CYS A 12 -14.49 -20.86 -27.31
N VAL A 13 -15.19 -20.45 -28.37
CA VAL A 13 -16.29 -19.47 -28.28
C VAL A 13 -17.55 -20.18 -27.81
N VAL A 14 -18.01 -19.88 -26.59
CA VAL A 14 -19.29 -20.38 -26.06
C VAL A 14 -20.36 -19.32 -26.26
N ALA A 15 -21.09 -19.40 -27.37
CA ALA A 15 -22.31 -18.63 -27.59
C ALA A 15 -23.52 -19.47 -27.14
N MET A 16 -24.22 -19.03 -26.08
CA MET A 16 -25.52 -19.60 -25.70
C MET A 16 -26.62 -18.70 -26.28
N GLY A 17 -27.47 -19.29 -27.13
CA GLY A 17 -28.53 -18.57 -27.84
C GLY A 17 -29.78 -18.34 -26.99
N LEU A 18 -30.50 -17.27 -27.29
CA LEU A 18 -31.85 -17.03 -26.78
C LEU A 18 -32.86 -17.91 -27.52
N THR A 19 -33.75 -18.57 -26.78
CA THR A 19 -34.98 -19.19 -27.30
C THR A 19 -36.18 -18.75 -26.46
N ALA A 20 -37.30 -18.44 -27.12
CA ALA A 20 -38.49 -17.91 -26.49
C ALA A 20 -39.78 -18.42 -27.17
N CYS A 21 -40.85 -18.52 -26.39
CA CYS A 21 -42.24 -18.82 -26.80
C CYS A 21 -42.47 -20.28 -27.32
N ALA A 22 -43.68 -20.87 -27.29
CA ALA A 22 -45.00 -20.40 -26.87
C ALA A 22 -45.91 -21.56 -26.36
N GLY A 23 -46.88 -21.27 -25.48
CA GLY A 23 -47.97 -22.18 -25.03
C GLY A 23 -47.54 -23.32 -24.09
N GLY A 24 -48.31 -23.78 -23.11
CA GLY A 24 -49.69 -23.45 -22.67
C GLY A 24 -50.17 -24.52 -21.64
N GLU A 25 -51.34 -24.46 -21.01
CA GLU A 25 -52.44 -23.46 -21.00
C GLU A 25 -53.08 -23.41 -19.58
N ASP A 26 -53.72 -22.27 -19.26
CA ASP A 26 -54.66 -21.88 -18.17
C ASP A 26 -54.99 -22.78 -16.94
N ASP A 27 -54.99 -22.16 -15.75
CA ASP A 27 -56.25 -22.04 -14.95
C ASP A 27 -56.25 -20.86 -13.93
N SER A 28 -57.43 -20.27 -13.71
CA SER A 28 -57.84 -19.34 -12.63
C SER A 28 -57.15 -17.94 -12.41
N ALA A 29 -57.78 -16.91 -12.99
CA ALA A 29 -58.19 -15.62 -12.37
C ALA A 29 -57.21 -14.72 -11.55
N GLY A 30 -56.98 -13.49 -12.04
CA GLY A 30 -56.46 -12.37 -11.21
C GLY A 30 -55.96 -11.13 -11.95
N ILE A 31 -56.84 -10.29 -12.52
CA ILE A 31 -56.44 -9.03 -13.21
C ILE A 31 -56.61 -7.79 -12.30
N GLN A 32 -55.49 -7.07 -12.07
CA GLN A 32 -55.41 -5.62 -11.84
C GLN A 32 -53.91 -5.21 -11.92
N THR A 33 -53.44 -4.64 -13.04
CA THR A 33 -53.38 -3.20 -13.37
C THR A 33 -52.50 -2.35 -12.44
N LEU A 34 -51.40 -1.83 -13.00
CA LEU A 34 -50.55 -0.80 -12.40
C LEU A 34 -51.26 0.57 -12.43
N GLN A 35 -51.33 1.26 -11.30
CA GLN A 35 -51.43 2.73 -11.22
C GLN A 35 -50.62 3.26 -10.02
N PRO A 36 -50.06 4.48 -10.08
CA PRO A 36 -49.33 5.13 -8.98
C PRO A 36 -50.23 6.04 -8.12
N GLU A 37 -49.60 6.86 -7.26
CA GLU A 37 -50.18 7.92 -6.41
C GLU A 37 -50.91 7.41 -5.12
N GLN A 38 -51.19 8.20 -4.08
CA GLN A 38 -51.21 9.66 -3.86
C GLN A 38 -50.47 10.10 -2.57
N ILE A 39 -50.36 11.42 -2.38
CA ILE A 39 -49.75 12.14 -1.23
C ILE A 39 -50.71 12.21 -0.03
N TYR A 40 -50.18 12.41 1.20
CA TYR A 40 -50.95 12.86 2.36
C TYR A 40 -50.28 14.07 3.05
N GLU A 41 -50.91 15.23 2.93
CA GLU A 41 -50.84 16.42 3.81
C GLU A 41 -52.29 16.66 4.34
N GLU A 42 -52.62 17.42 5.39
CA GLU A 42 -51.83 18.32 6.27
C GLU A 42 -51.55 17.65 7.66
N GLU A 43 -52.10 17.95 8.85
CA GLU A 43 -53.09 18.92 9.36
C GLU A 43 -52.58 19.57 10.68
N THR A 44 -52.73 20.89 10.82
CA THR A 44 -52.17 21.76 11.87
C THR A 44 -52.84 21.69 13.26
N ASN A 45 -52.10 22.03 14.33
CA ASN A 45 -52.37 23.24 15.15
C ASN A 45 -51.17 23.62 16.07
N ASP A 46 -51.08 24.89 16.45
CA ASP A 46 -49.93 25.54 17.09
C ASP A 46 -49.80 25.30 18.61
N ARG A 47 -48.59 25.55 19.15
CA ARG A 47 -48.33 26.74 20.00
C ARG A 47 -46.83 27.04 20.16
N GLN A 48 -46.54 28.32 20.39
CA GLN A 48 -45.22 28.97 20.36
C GLN A 48 -44.73 29.32 21.79
N GLU A 49 -43.54 29.93 21.86
CA GLU A 49 -42.91 30.64 23.01
C GLU A 49 -42.11 29.73 23.98
N ASP A 50 -40.93 30.12 24.47
CA ASP A 50 -40.23 31.41 24.33
C ASP A 50 -38.68 31.28 24.31
N ILE A 51 -37.99 32.33 23.84
CA ILE A 51 -36.53 32.51 23.96
C ILE A 51 -36.28 33.68 24.91
N GLN A 52 -35.43 33.51 25.92
CA GLN A 52 -34.95 34.63 26.74
C GLN A 52 -33.43 34.68 26.81
N GLU A 53 -32.87 35.69 26.15
CA GLU A 53 -31.62 36.32 26.56
C GLU A 53 -31.82 37.05 27.90
N THR A 54 -30.75 37.25 28.66
CA THR A 54 -30.70 38.32 29.67
C THR A 54 -29.26 38.80 29.78
N GLU A 55 -29.03 40.06 29.42
CA GLU A 55 -27.75 40.74 29.62
C GLU A 55 -27.56 41.22 31.07
N GLN A 56 -26.39 41.84 31.30
CA GLN A 56 -25.96 42.52 32.52
C GLN A 56 -25.43 41.62 33.66
N ASP A 57 -24.47 42.09 34.47
CA ASP A 57 -24.05 43.48 34.63
C ASP A 57 -22.54 43.74 34.59
N LYS A 58 -22.17 45.01 34.37
CA LYS A 58 -20.78 45.48 34.45
C LYS A 58 -20.38 45.75 35.90
N ASN A 59 -19.11 45.52 36.22
CA ASN A 59 -18.36 46.45 37.06
C ASN A 59 -16.85 46.38 36.79
N GLU A 60 -16.27 47.52 36.43
CA GLU A 60 -14.85 47.77 36.60
C GLU A 60 -14.57 48.13 38.07
N ILE A 61 -13.29 48.09 38.50
CA ILE A 61 -12.60 49.19 39.20
C ILE A 61 -11.24 48.70 39.76
N ASN A 62 -10.19 49.47 39.44
CA ASN A 62 -8.87 49.65 40.10
C ASN A 62 -8.30 48.49 40.96
N ALA A 63 -7.18 47.87 40.59
CA ALA A 63 -5.81 48.42 40.44
C ALA A 63 -5.07 48.67 41.77
N SER A 64 -3.86 48.11 41.89
CA SER A 64 -2.77 48.53 42.77
C SER A 64 -1.44 48.00 42.20
N GLU A 65 -0.44 48.87 42.11
CA GLU A 65 0.86 48.66 41.47
C GLU A 65 1.89 47.99 42.41
N VAL A 66 3.15 47.84 41.92
CA VAL A 66 4.40 47.66 42.71
C VAL A 66 4.55 46.28 43.39
N HIS A 67 5.67 45.55 43.34
CA HIS A 67 7.05 45.70 42.81
C HIS A 67 7.48 44.29 42.28
N GLY A 68 8.54 44.04 41.52
CA GLY A 68 9.69 44.89 41.15
C GLY A 68 11.04 44.23 41.46
N THR A 69 11.37 43.07 40.86
CA THR A 69 12.74 42.49 40.87
C THR A 69 13.01 41.67 39.59
N GLU A 70 14.25 41.71 39.08
CA GLU A 70 14.74 40.91 37.95
C GLU A 70 15.69 39.78 38.40
N ALA A 71 16.10 38.93 37.45
CA ALA A 71 17.00 37.77 37.56
C ALA A 71 16.42 36.55 38.33
N GLN A 72 16.70 35.29 37.94
CA GLN A 72 17.82 34.77 37.13
C GLN A 72 17.34 33.84 35.99
N GLN A 73 18.20 33.68 34.97
CA GLN A 73 18.11 32.55 34.02
C GLN A 73 18.53 31.24 34.72
N SER A 74 17.80 30.15 34.41
CA SER A 74 18.30 28.78 34.53
C SER A 74 17.99 28.06 33.23
N GLU A 75 19.03 27.76 32.45
CA GLU A 75 18.91 26.95 31.24
C GLU A 75 18.71 25.48 31.63
N THR A 76 17.46 25.00 31.58
CA THR A 76 17.18 23.57 31.74
C THR A 76 17.61 22.85 30.47
N GLN A 77 18.86 22.37 30.45
CA GLN A 77 19.35 21.44 29.42
C GLN A 77 18.47 20.17 29.45
N GLN A 78 17.60 20.04 28.46
CA GLN A 78 16.77 18.86 28.27
C GLN A 78 17.65 17.75 27.68
N PRO A 79 17.78 16.58 28.33
CA PRO A 79 18.59 15.49 27.79
C PRO A 79 18.05 15.04 26.43
N GLU A 80 18.94 14.88 25.46
CA GLU A 80 18.58 14.27 24.17
C GLU A 80 18.05 12.86 24.43
N ALA A 81 16.81 12.61 24.04
CA ALA A 81 16.20 11.30 24.14
C ALA A 81 16.88 10.38 23.12
N GLN A 82 17.86 9.60 23.58
CA GLN A 82 18.45 8.51 22.82
C GLN A 82 17.32 7.62 22.31
N GLN A 83 17.08 7.63 21.00
CA GLN A 83 16.23 6.63 20.37
C GLN A 83 16.83 5.25 20.67
N PRO A 84 16.02 4.25 21.03
CA PRO A 84 16.54 2.90 21.20
C PRO A 84 17.08 2.41 19.85
N GLU A 85 18.39 2.19 19.76
CA GLU A 85 18.99 1.53 18.60
C GLU A 85 18.32 0.16 18.43
N THR A 86 17.49 0.01 17.40
CA THR A 86 16.88 -1.28 17.05
C THR A 86 18.01 -2.29 16.85
N PRO A 87 18.07 -3.41 17.60
CA PRO A 87 19.20 -4.31 17.55
C PRO A 87 19.37 -4.91 16.15
N ARG A 88 20.35 -4.41 15.38
CA ARG A 88 20.81 -5.01 14.13
C ARG A 88 21.21 -6.45 14.46
N GLN A 89 20.40 -7.42 14.02
CA GLN A 89 20.69 -8.83 14.23
C GLN A 89 21.90 -9.21 13.39
N ASN A 90 23.06 -9.34 14.03
CA ASN A 90 24.29 -9.86 13.42
C ASN A 90 24.18 -11.38 13.22
N SER A 91 23.20 -11.83 12.41
CA SER A 91 23.19 -13.17 11.83
C SER A 91 24.29 -13.30 10.78
N THR A 92 24.87 -14.49 10.64
CA THR A 92 25.78 -14.79 9.53
C THR A 92 25.05 -14.76 8.19
N ASP A 93 25.77 -14.57 7.08
CA ASP A 93 25.16 -14.56 5.74
C ASP A 93 24.40 -15.87 5.44
N GLU A 94 24.92 -17.03 5.87
CA GLU A 94 24.24 -18.32 5.70
C GLU A 94 22.90 -18.40 6.46
N GLU A 95 22.83 -17.83 7.66
CA GLU A 95 21.59 -17.74 8.43
C GLU A 95 20.61 -16.75 7.82
N LEU A 96 21.10 -15.64 7.25
CA LEU A 96 20.31 -14.64 6.56
C LEU A 96 19.70 -15.19 5.27
N GLU A 97 20.49 -15.80 4.39
CA GLU A 97 19.99 -16.46 3.17
C GLU A 97 18.95 -17.53 3.49
N LYS A 98 19.19 -18.33 4.53
CA LYS A 98 18.22 -19.32 5.00
C LYS A 98 16.89 -18.67 5.41
N LYS A 99 16.92 -17.65 6.28
CA LYS A 99 15.72 -16.91 6.71
C LYS A 99 14.99 -16.29 5.52
N LEU A 100 15.72 -15.73 4.55
CA LEU A 100 15.14 -15.12 3.34
C LEU A 100 14.46 -16.17 2.48
N ALA A 101 15.10 -17.33 2.27
CA ALA A 101 14.51 -18.45 1.55
C ALA A 101 13.25 -19.00 2.24
N GLU A 102 13.25 -19.14 3.57
CA GLU A 102 12.09 -19.60 4.34
C GLU A 102 10.92 -18.59 4.28
N TYR A 103 11.18 -17.28 4.43
CA TYR A 103 10.18 -16.22 4.29
C TYR A 103 9.59 -16.17 2.88
N ARG A 104 10.45 -16.19 1.85
CA ARG A 104 10.05 -16.17 0.44
C ARG A 104 9.22 -17.41 0.10
N ALA A 105 9.57 -18.58 0.62
CA ALA A 105 8.79 -19.81 0.45
C ALA A 105 7.42 -19.76 1.15
N GLU A 106 7.31 -19.23 2.38
CA GLU A 106 6.00 -19.04 3.03
C GLU A 106 5.13 -18.07 2.22
N ARG A 107 5.71 -16.96 1.73
CA ARG A 107 4.99 -15.94 0.92
C ARG A 107 4.32 -16.54 -0.31
N GLU A 108 4.98 -17.45 -1.04
CA GLU A 108 4.38 -18.13 -2.20
C GLU A 108 3.19 -19.05 -1.85
N THR A 109 2.97 -19.39 -0.58
CA THR A 109 1.76 -20.12 -0.14
C THR A 109 0.57 -19.20 0.15
N MET A 110 0.81 -17.90 0.43
CA MET A 110 -0.19 -16.95 0.91
C MET A 110 -1.03 -16.35 -0.23
N THR A 111 -1.73 -17.20 -0.97
CA THR A 111 -2.65 -16.79 -2.05
C THR A 111 -4.06 -16.48 -1.53
N ASN A 112 -4.83 -15.71 -2.30
CA ASN A 112 -6.25 -15.41 -2.05
C ASN A 112 -6.55 -14.69 -0.71
N VAL A 113 -5.59 -13.94 -0.18
CA VAL A 113 -5.75 -13.15 1.06
C VAL A 113 -6.73 -12.01 0.80
N ALA A 114 -7.76 -11.88 1.66
CA ALA A 114 -8.82 -10.90 1.49
C ALA A 114 -8.35 -9.49 1.87
N MET A 115 -8.43 -8.56 0.92
CA MET A 115 -8.00 -7.15 1.05
C MET A 115 -9.17 -6.19 1.35
N GLY A 116 -10.35 -6.74 1.70
CA GLY A 116 -11.60 -5.99 1.87
C GLY A 116 -12.36 -5.76 0.54
N ASN A 117 -13.60 -5.27 0.64
CA ASN A 117 -14.47 -4.92 -0.50
C ASN A 117 -14.63 -6.01 -1.59
N GLY A 118 -14.47 -7.29 -1.24
CA GLY A 118 -14.52 -8.41 -2.18
C GLY A 118 -13.24 -8.62 -3.01
N VAL A 119 -12.18 -7.83 -2.78
CA VAL A 119 -10.86 -7.99 -3.40
C VAL A 119 -10.06 -9.04 -2.64
N SER A 120 -9.39 -9.93 -3.36
CA SER A 120 -8.35 -10.81 -2.85
C SER A 120 -7.02 -10.57 -3.57
N GLY A 121 -5.91 -10.87 -2.91
CA GLY A 121 -4.56 -10.72 -3.44
C GLY A 121 -3.58 -11.69 -2.80
N TYR A 122 -2.29 -11.35 -2.88
CA TYR A 122 -1.22 -12.10 -2.23
C TYR A 122 -0.95 -11.53 -0.83
N GLY A 123 -0.72 -12.41 0.13
CA GLY A 123 -0.26 -12.04 1.48
C GLY A 123 1.25 -11.89 1.55
N ALA A 124 1.71 -11.50 2.74
CA ALA A 124 3.10 -11.54 3.14
C ALA A 124 3.18 -12.15 4.55
N PRO A 125 4.18 -13.02 4.84
CA PRO A 125 4.42 -13.49 6.20
C PRO A 125 4.79 -12.34 7.13
N ASN A 126 4.66 -12.52 8.45
CA ASN A 126 5.20 -11.53 9.38
C ASN A 126 6.74 -11.56 9.33
N ALA A 127 7.33 -10.47 8.82
CA ALA A 127 8.77 -10.27 8.72
C ALA A 127 9.50 -10.43 10.07
N GLU A 128 8.86 -10.02 11.18
CA GLU A 128 9.43 -10.13 12.52
C GLU A 128 9.65 -11.58 12.96
N ASN A 129 8.85 -12.54 12.49
CA ASN A 129 9.05 -13.97 12.77
C ASN A 129 10.42 -14.48 12.26
N TYR A 130 10.96 -13.83 11.23
CA TYR A 130 12.24 -14.12 10.61
C TYR A 130 13.37 -13.19 11.12
N GLY A 131 13.04 -12.21 11.97
CA GLY A 131 13.96 -11.17 12.41
C GLY A 131 14.25 -10.12 11.33
N PHE A 132 13.40 -10.01 10.32
CA PHE A 132 13.44 -8.90 9.36
C PHE A 132 12.61 -7.72 9.90
N GLN A 133 12.99 -6.51 9.53
CA GLN A 133 12.17 -5.35 9.82
C GLN A 133 10.88 -5.41 9.00
N THR A 134 9.74 -5.39 9.67
CA THR A 134 8.43 -5.00 9.10
C THR A 134 8.50 -3.62 8.45
N ASP A 135 9.50 -2.81 8.81
CA ASP A 135 9.67 -1.41 8.42
C ASP A 135 10.20 -1.14 7.00
N THR A 136 10.18 -2.16 6.13
CA THR A 136 9.85 -1.91 4.72
C THR A 136 8.56 -1.09 4.59
N ALA A 137 7.67 -1.19 5.59
CA ALA A 137 6.60 -0.23 5.86
C ALA A 137 7.10 1.22 6.00
N ALA A 138 7.95 1.63 6.95
CA ALA A 138 8.36 3.05 7.09
C ALA A 138 8.86 3.70 5.79
N TYR A 139 9.73 3.00 5.04
CA TYR A 139 10.22 3.51 3.76
C TYR A 139 9.12 3.67 2.72
N THR A 140 8.03 2.90 2.83
CA THR A 140 6.88 2.95 1.92
C THR A 140 5.65 3.71 2.45
N GLN A 141 5.59 4.04 3.74
CA GLN A 141 4.51 4.82 4.39
C GLN A 141 4.40 6.24 3.83
N ASN A 142 5.47 6.77 3.24
CA ASN A 142 5.51 8.08 2.59
C ASN A 142 4.84 8.11 1.20
N PHE A 143 4.51 6.94 0.63
CA PHE A 143 3.84 6.80 -0.66
C PHE A 143 2.35 6.52 -0.45
N ASP A 144 1.47 7.23 -1.14
CA ASP A 144 0.07 6.80 -1.23
C ASP A 144 -0.08 5.55 -2.12
N SER A 145 -1.21 4.85 -2.03
CA SER A 145 -1.43 3.59 -2.75
C SER A 145 -1.33 3.70 -4.27
N ARG A 146 -1.49 4.90 -4.85
CA ARG A 146 -1.30 5.19 -6.28
C ARG A 146 0.19 5.35 -6.61
N GLU A 147 0.96 5.97 -5.72
CA GLU A 147 2.42 6.07 -5.86
C GLU A 147 3.08 4.68 -5.77
N LEU A 148 2.62 3.83 -4.86
CA LEU A 148 3.03 2.42 -4.76
C LEU A 148 2.65 1.63 -6.02
N ASN A 149 1.39 1.73 -6.48
CA ASN A 149 0.94 1.04 -7.68
C ASN A 149 1.73 1.48 -8.93
N LYS A 150 2.06 2.79 -9.07
CA LYS A 150 2.96 3.28 -10.13
C LYS A 150 4.34 2.60 -10.04
N ALA A 151 4.91 2.48 -8.85
CA ALA A 151 6.25 1.90 -8.64
C ALA A 151 6.28 0.40 -9.00
N PHE A 152 5.30 -0.37 -8.51
CA PHE A 152 5.16 -1.79 -8.84
C PHE A 152 4.89 -2.03 -10.33
N GLU A 153 4.06 -1.21 -10.99
CA GLU A 153 3.83 -1.31 -12.43
C GLU A 153 5.09 -0.98 -13.25
N ALA A 154 5.90 0.00 -12.83
CA ALA A 154 7.19 0.29 -13.46
C ALA A 154 8.19 -0.87 -13.29
N ALA A 155 8.30 -1.41 -12.08
CA ALA A 155 9.17 -2.55 -11.77
C ALA A 155 8.76 -3.81 -12.55
N LYS A 156 7.46 -4.13 -12.58
CA LYS A 156 6.88 -5.24 -13.33
C LYS A 156 7.20 -5.15 -14.82
N LYS A 157 6.95 -4.00 -15.45
CA LYS A 157 7.23 -3.79 -16.89
C LYS A 157 8.72 -3.89 -17.21
N TYR A 158 9.60 -3.50 -16.29
CA TYR A 158 11.02 -3.71 -16.47
C TYR A 158 11.38 -5.21 -16.54
N VAL A 159 10.82 -6.04 -15.66
CA VAL A 159 11.02 -7.50 -15.68
C VAL A 159 10.41 -8.14 -16.95
N GLU A 160 9.13 -7.86 -17.24
CA GLU A 160 8.39 -8.49 -18.35
C GLU A 160 8.79 -7.97 -19.74
N GLU A 161 8.94 -6.65 -19.92
CA GLU A 161 9.13 -6.02 -21.23
C GLU A 161 10.60 -5.69 -21.55
N VAL A 162 11.40 -5.27 -20.54
CA VAL A 162 12.81 -4.85 -20.76
C VAL A 162 13.78 -6.02 -20.61
N LEU A 163 13.68 -6.77 -19.50
CA LEU A 163 14.51 -7.97 -19.28
C LEU A 163 13.96 -9.21 -20.02
N SER A 164 12.70 -9.18 -20.47
CA SER A 164 12.00 -10.32 -21.10
C SER A 164 11.94 -11.58 -20.21
N ILE A 165 11.87 -11.40 -18.89
CA ILE A 165 11.83 -12.47 -17.89
C ILE A 165 10.37 -12.82 -17.58
N SER A 166 10.05 -14.12 -17.63
CA SER A 166 8.84 -14.69 -17.06
C SER A 166 9.19 -15.35 -15.74
N VAL A 167 8.68 -14.83 -14.62
CA VAL A 167 8.91 -15.43 -13.30
C VAL A 167 8.12 -16.73 -13.11
N GLU A 168 8.53 -17.53 -12.12
CA GLU A 168 7.76 -18.71 -11.66
C GLU A 168 6.96 -18.43 -10.36
N THR A 169 7.12 -17.24 -9.77
CA THR A 169 6.45 -16.79 -8.54
C THR A 169 5.05 -16.22 -8.78
N ASN A 170 4.21 -16.18 -7.74
CA ASN A 170 2.82 -15.68 -7.82
C ASN A 170 2.73 -14.21 -8.28
N ALA A 171 3.70 -13.38 -7.89
CA ALA A 171 3.87 -12.02 -8.40
C ALA A 171 5.20 -11.87 -9.15
N VAL A 172 5.21 -10.97 -10.14
CA VAL A 172 6.41 -10.61 -10.95
C VAL A 172 7.47 -9.91 -10.10
N VAL A 173 7.03 -9.08 -9.17
CA VAL A 173 7.86 -8.31 -8.24
C VAL A 173 7.17 -8.29 -6.88
N TYR A 174 7.97 -8.29 -5.82
CA TYR A 174 7.55 -8.07 -4.43
C TYR A 174 8.29 -6.87 -3.84
N SER A 175 7.82 -6.33 -2.71
CA SER A 175 8.66 -5.47 -1.87
C SER A 175 9.93 -6.23 -1.48
N CYS A 176 11.10 -5.60 -1.63
CA CYS A 176 12.35 -6.19 -1.14
C CYS A 176 12.33 -6.28 0.39
N ILE A 177 12.67 -7.46 0.92
CA ILE A 177 12.73 -7.73 2.37
C ILE A 177 14.15 -7.98 2.89
N ASP A 178 15.15 -8.00 2.00
CA ASP A 178 16.55 -8.23 2.36
C ASP A 178 17.15 -7.02 3.10
N PRO A 179 17.54 -7.16 4.38
CA PRO A 179 18.08 -6.05 5.16
C PRO A 179 19.36 -5.45 4.58
N ARG A 180 20.15 -6.25 3.83
CA ARG A 180 21.38 -5.77 3.14
C ARG A 180 21.07 -4.82 2.00
N ILE A 181 19.83 -4.84 1.48
CA ILE A 181 19.40 -4.00 0.37
C ILE A 181 18.56 -2.82 0.89
N THR A 182 17.70 -3.04 1.90
CA THR A 182 16.94 -1.93 2.51
C THR A 182 17.83 -0.94 3.27
N GLU A 183 19.07 -1.30 3.62
CA GLU A 183 20.08 -0.36 4.13
C GLU A 183 20.33 0.84 3.19
N ILE A 184 19.99 0.74 1.89
CA ILE A 184 20.00 1.87 0.94
C ILE A 184 19.23 3.11 1.42
N TYR A 185 18.19 2.95 2.25
CA TYR A 185 17.43 4.09 2.76
C TYR A 185 18.15 4.81 3.92
N GLU A 186 19.04 4.13 4.63
CA GLU A 186 19.76 4.62 5.82
C GLU A 186 21.13 5.21 5.49
N VAL A 187 21.87 4.62 4.54
CA VAL A 187 23.22 5.09 4.19
C VAL A 187 23.20 6.42 3.45
N GLU A 188 24.20 7.28 3.66
CA GLU A 188 24.30 8.58 2.99
C GLU A 188 24.47 8.42 1.47
N ASP A 189 25.38 7.53 1.05
CA ASP A 189 25.85 7.35 -0.33
C ASP A 189 24.84 6.68 -1.27
N LYS A 190 24.11 5.65 -0.80
CA LYS A 190 23.03 4.95 -1.54
C LYS A 190 23.48 4.22 -2.81
N GLY A 191 24.78 4.08 -3.05
CA GLY A 191 25.36 3.37 -4.20
C GLY A 191 24.78 3.87 -5.52
N VAL A 192 24.19 2.97 -6.31
CA VAL A 192 23.57 3.30 -7.60
C VAL A 192 22.48 4.39 -7.54
N ALA A 193 21.86 4.62 -6.37
CA ALA A 193 20.88 5.68 -6.15
C ALA A 193 21.47 6.96 -5.52
N SER A 194 22.79 7.15 -5.58
CA SER A 194 23.45 8.35 -5.05
C SER A 194 22.86 9.63 -5.66
N GLY A 195 22.68 10.65 -4.80
CA GLY A 195 21.99 11.90 -5.14
C GLY A 195 20.47 11.87 -5.00
N TYR A 196 19.82 10.71 -4.94
CA TYR A 196 18.38 10.62 -4.65
C TYR A 196 18.10 10.60 -3.14
N LYS A 197 16.95 11.12 -2.75
CA LYS A 197 16.42 11.00 -1.38
C LYS A 197 15.69 9.66 -1.20
N ALA A 198 15.60 9.16 0.04
CA ALA A 198 14.79 7.99 0.38
C ALA A 198 13.31 8.11 -0.06
N GLU A 199 12.69 9.29 0.07
CA GLU A 199 11.32 9.60 -0.42
C GLU A 199 11.14 9.52 -1.95
N ASN A 200 12.22 9.27 -2.68
CA ASN A 200 12.32 9.17 -4.14
C ASN A 200 13.01 7.87 -4.59
N ILE A 201 13.25 6.92 -3.69
CA ILE A 201 13.79 5.58 -3.97
C ILE A 201 12.72 4.54 -3.65
N PHE A 202 12.64 3.48 -4.45
CA PHE A 202 11.78 2.32 -4.19
C PHE A 202 12.51 1.04 -4.60
N VAL A 203 12.36 -0.03 -3.82
CA VAL A 203 13.12 -1.28 -4.02
C VAL A 203 12.18 -2.49 -4.10
N CYS A 204 12.25 -3.20 -5.23
CA CYS A 204 11.59 -4.48 -5.42
C CYS A 204 12.58 -5.65 -5.41
N GLU A 205 12.07 -6.84 -5.16
CA GLU A 205 12.74 -8.12 -5.45
C GLU A 205 11.93 -8.94 -6.46
N TYR A 206 12.62 -9.69 -7.32
CA TYR A 206 12.03 -10.66 -8.26
C TYR A 206 12.85 -11.96 -8.27
N CYS A 207 12.25 -13.04 -8.75
CA CYS A 207 12.91 -14.34 -8.87
C CYS A 207 13.14 -14.68 -10.35
N ASP A 208 14.40 -14.76 -10.77
CA ASP A 208 14.81 -15.33 -12.06
C ASP A 208 15.42 -16.71 -11.82
N SER A 209 14.77 -17.76 -12.33
CA SER A 209 15.32 -19.12 -12.36
C SER A 209 15.76 -19.65 -10.98
N GLY A 210 15.06 -19.25 -9.91
CA GLY A 210 15.39 -19.57 -8.51
C GLY A 210 16.37 -18.63 -7.83
N THR A 211 16.95 -17.67 -8.55
CA THR A 211 17.83 -16.62 -8.02
C THR A 211 17.02 -15.37 -7.73
N TRP A 212 17.11 -14.87 -6.49
CA TRP A 212 16.47 -13.60 -6.13
C TRP A 212 17.36 -12.42 -6.50
N GLN A 213 16.76 -11.45 -7.18
CA GLN A 213 17.41 -10.26 -7.74
C GLN A 213 16.63 -9.01 -7.33
N TYR A 214 17.32 -7.89 -7.18
CA TYR A 214 16.76 -6.63 -6.72
C TYR A 214 16.61 -5.63 -7.88
N LEU A 215 15.64 -4.73 -7.75
CA LEU A 215 15.41 -3.60 -8.66
C LEU A 215 15.48 -2.32 -7.85
N ILE A 216 16.35 -1.39 -8.23
CA ILE A 216 16.42 -0.05 -7.65
C ILE A 216 15.67 0.92 -8.57
N LEU A 217 14.55 1.44 -8.09
CA LEU A 217 13.73 2.43 -8.78
C LEU A 217 13.93 3.81 -8.16
N VAL A 218 13.94 4.84 -9.00
CA VAL A 218 14.01 6.24 -8.59
C VAL A 218 13.01 7.12 -9.33
N ARG A 219 12.78 8.31 -8.79
CA ARG A 219 12.01 9.41 -9.41
C ARG A 219 12.61 10.77 -9.05
N GLU A 220 12.42 11.77 -9.90
CA GLU A 220 12.88 13.14 -9.64
C GLU A 220 12.16 13.80 -8.45
N GLY A 221 10.92 13.42 -8.17
CA GLY A 221 10.10 13.98 -7.11
C GLY A 221 8.72 13.35 -7.02
N LYS A 222 7.89 13.82 -6.08
CA LYS A 222 6.49 13.40 -5.95
C LYS A 222 5.74 13.54 -7.28
N ASP A 223 4.79 12.64 -7.51
CA ASP A 223 3.95 12.51 -8.72
C ASP A 223 4.67 12.20 -10.05
N SER A 224 6.00 12.37 -10.11
CA SER A 224 6.84 11.96 -11.23
C SER A 224 6.80 10.45 -11.45
N ASP A 225 7.12 10.01 -12.66
CA ASP A 225 7.14 8.58 -13.00
C ASP A 225 8.41 7.88 -12.47
N TRP A 226 8.24 6.63 -12.07
CA TRP A 226 9.31 5.78 -11.55
C TRP A 226 10.10 5.12 -12.69
N SER A 227 11.43 5.09 -12.57
CA SER A 227 12.33 4.41 -13.50
C SER A 227 13.27 3.46 -12.75
N VAL A 228 13.42 2.23 -13.24
CA VAL A 228 14.49 1.32 -12.79
C VAL A 228 15.82 1.84 -13.31
N ILE A 229 16.78 2.08 -12.40
CA ILE A 229 18.15 2.50 -12.74
C ILE A 229 19.18 1.38 -12.56
N HIS A 230 18.87 0.36 -11.75
CA HIS A 230 19.75 -0.79 -11.53
C HIS A 230 18.95 -2.07 -11.30
N HIS A 231 19.52 -3.21 -11.72
CA HIS A 231 19.06 -4.53 -11.33
C HIS A 231 20.24 -5.46 -11.05
N GLY A 232 20.17 -6.26 -9.98
CA GLY A 232 21.28 -7.12 -9.55
C GLY A 232 21.14 -7.62 -8.11
N SER A 233 22.21 -8.21 -7.59
CA SER A 233 22.27 -8.79 -6.24
C SER A 233 22.70 -7.81 -5.14
N SER A 234 22.79 -6.51 -5.46
CA SER A 234 23.26 -5.43 -4.59
C SER A 234 22.68 -4.09 -5.06
N TYR A 235 22.87 -3.02 -4.27
CA TYR A 235 22.73 -1.63 -4.73
C TYR A 235 24.07 -0.89 -4.85
N ILE A 236 25.18 -1.58 -4.55
CA ILE A 236 26.55 -1.08 -4.64
C ILE A 236 27.12 -1.43 -6.03
N GLU A 237 27.90 -0.52 -6.63
CA GLU A 237 28.59 -0.71 -7.93
C GLU A 237 29.75 -1.73 -7.90
#